data_AF-A0A2M9P7U5-F1
#
_entry.id   AF-A0A2M9P7U5-F1
#
_cell.length_a   1.000
_cell.length_b   1.000
_cell.length_c   1.000
_cell.angle_alpha   90.00
_cell.angle_beta   90.00
_cell.angle_gamma   90.00
#
_symmetry.space_group_name_H-M   'P 1'
#
loop_
_entity.id
_entity.type
_entity.pdbx_description
1 polymer ?
#
loop_
_entity_poly.entity_id
_entity_poly.type
_entity_poly.pdbx_seq_one_letter_code
_entity_poly.pdbx_strand_id
1 'polypeptide(L)'
;GDPETTGLDPADLAAFFDLWIGTEKVVTVFSQGVNQSASGADKVNAIINCHLATGRIGRPGMGPFSVTGQPNAMGGREVGGLANMLAAHLDLEDPAHRYLVRHFWDAPRLAEKPGLKAVDLFRACADGAIEVLWILGTNPVVSMPEADEVAEALARVPLVIVSDMFSTTDTARRGHVLLPALGWGEKSGTVTNSERRVSRQRAFLPAPGEAR
;
A
#
# COMPACT_ATOMS: atom_id res chain seq x y z
N GLY A 1 23.87 -13.51 -8.88
CA GLY A 1 23.36 -13.80 -10.23
C GLY A 1 24.45 -13.50 -11.22
N ASP A 2 24.45 -14.20 -12.35
CA ASP A 2 25.41 -13.96 -13.43
C ASP A 2 25.04 -12.64 -14.17
N PRO A 3 25.94 -11.63 -14.22
CA PRO A 3 25.68 -10.36 -14.91
C PRO A 3 25.31 -10.54 -16.40
N GLU A 4 25.75 -11.62 -17.04
CA GLU A 4 25.45 -11.89 -18.46
C GLU A 4 23.95 -12.15 -18.70
N THR A 5 23.21 -12.55 -17.67
CA THR A 5 21.76 -12.80 -17.75
C THR A 5 20.91 -11.53 -17.81
N THR A 6 21.51 -10.36 -17.60
CA THR A 6 20.79 -9.07 -17.63
C THR A 6 20.43 -8.60 -19.04
N GLY A 7 21.11 -9.10 -20.07
CA GLY A 7 20.96 -8.64 -21.45
C GLY A 7 21.52 -7.23 -21.69
N LEU A 8 22.26 -6.66 -20.74
CA LEU A 8 22.93 -5.36 -20.86
C LEU A 8 24.35 -5.55 -21.38
N ASP A 9 24.88 -4.54 -22.08
CA ASP A 9 26.29 -4.53 -22.51
C ASP A 9 27.21 -4.55 -21.27
N PRO A 10 28.20 -5.46 -21.20
CA PRO A 10 29.18 -5.48 -20.12
C PRO A 10 29.88 -4.12 -19.88
N ALA A 11 30.08 -3.32 -20.93
CA ALA A 11 30.67 -1.99 -20.82
C ALA A 11 29.75 -1.01 -20.07
N ASP A 12 28.44 -1.08 -20.30
CA ASP A 12 27.46 -0.24 -19.60
C ASP A 12 27.38 -0.62 -18.11
N LEU A 13 27.44 -1.92 -17.81
CA LEU A 13 27.48 -2.41 -16.43
C LEU A 13 28.74 -1.93 -15.70
N ALA A 14 29.91 -2.05 -16.32
CA ALA A 14 31.17 -1.57 -15.75
C ALA A 14 31.12 -0.07 -15.50
N ALA A 15 30.66 0.73 -16.47
CA ALA A 15 30.52 2.17 -16.32
C ALA A 15 29.56 2.55 -15.19
N PHE A 16 28.43 1.83 -15.05
CA PHE A 16 27.51 2.03 -13.95
C PHE A 16 28.15 1.72 -12.59
N PHE A 17 28.87 0.60 -12.47
CA PHE A 17 29.55 0.24 -11.23
C PHE A 17 30.62 1.25 -10.85
N ASP A 18 31.44 1.69 -11.79
CA ASP A 18 32.46 2.71 -11.55
C ASP A 18 31.84 4.02 -11.08
N LEU A 19 30.79 4.48 -11.77
CA LEU A 19 30.05 5.69 -11.39
C LEU A 19 29.45 5.56 -9.98
N TRP A 20 28.78 4.44 -9.69
CA TRP A 20 28.08 4.24 -8.44
C TRP A 20 29.05 4.05 -7.26
N ILE A 21 30.16 3.33 -7.44
CA ILE A 21 31.19 3.10 -6.42
C ILE A 21 31.96 4.41 -6.17
N GLY A 22 32.35 5.14 -7.23
CA GLY A 22 33.13 6.36 -7.14
C GLY A 22 32.37 7.59 -6.61
N THR A 23 31.03 7.55 -6.57
CA THR A 23 30.21 8.68 -6.11
C THR A 23 29.94 8.61 -4.61
N GLU A 24 30.35 9.61 -3.83
CA GLU A 24 30.08 9.62 -2.37
C GLU A 24 28.57 9.69 -2.06
N LYS A 25 27.87 10.65 -2.68
CA LYS A 25 26.44 10.92 -2.44
C LYS A 25 25.56 10.25 -3.48
N VAL A 26 24.93 9.14 -3.10
CA VAL A 26 24.02 8.40 -3.98
C VAL A 26 22.66 8.22 -3.30
N VAL A 27 21.60 8.58 -4.03
CA VAL A 27 20.22 8.21 -3.69
C VAL A 27 19.74 7.20 -4.72
N THR A 28 19.28 6.03 -4.26
CA THR A 28 18.63 5.06 -5.15
C THR A 28 17.13 5.17 -4.97
N VAL A 29 16.45 5.77 -5.95
CA VAL A 29 15.00 5.87 -5.96
C VAL A 29 14.41 4.65 -6.67
N PHE A 30 13.49 3.94 -6.03
CA PHE A 30 12.85 2.75 -6.60
C PHE A 30 11.35 2.69 -6.28
N SER A 31 10.62 1.94 -7.10
CA SER A 31 9.15 1.87 -7.11
C SER A 31 8.67 0.47 -7.51
N GLN A 32 7.45 0.38 -8.03
CA GLN A 32 6.77 -0.86 -8.42
C GLN A 32 7.57 -1.73 -9.39
N GLY A 33 8.39 -1.17 -10.28
CA GLY A 33 9.25 -1.97 -11.17
C GLY A 33 10.24 -2.89 -10.44
N VAL A 34 10.61 -2.54 -9.20
CA VAL A 34 11.40 -3.43 -8.32
C VAL A 34 10.47 -4.30 -7.48
N ASN A 35 9.47 -3.68 -6.87
CA ASN A 35 8.61 -4.30 -5.86
C ASN A 35 7.66 -5.37 -6.42
N GLN A 36 7.09 -5.15 -7.61
CA GLN A 36 6.13 -6.06 -8.27
C GLN A 36 6.87 -7.09 -9.13
N SER A 37 7.74 -7.87 -8.48
CA SER A 37 8.41 -8.99 -9.11
C SER A 37 8.51 -10.17 -8.16
N ALA A 38 8.67 -11.38 -8.70
CA ALA A 38 8.74 -12.62 -7.91
C ALA A 38 9.82 -12.57 -6.81
N SER A 39 10.88 -11.79 -7.01
CA SER A 39 11.98 -11.60 -6.07
C SER A 39 12.07 -10.15 -5.57
N GLY A 40 10.93 -9.44 -5.46
CA GLY A 40 10.90 -8.02 -5.12
C GLY A 40 11.57 -7.69 -3.79
N ALA A 41 11.30 -8.49 -2.75
CA ALA A 41 11.95 -8.34 -1.44
C ALA A 41 13.47 -8.47 -1.52
N ASP A 42 13.97 -9.46 -2.25
CA ASP A 42 15.42 -9.68 -2.42
C ASP A 42 16.08 -8.54 -3.19
N LYS A 43 15.42 -8.00 -4.22
CA LYS A 43 15.93 -6.84 -4.96
C LYS A 43 16.00 -5.59 -4.09
N VAL A 44 14.97 -5.33 -3.27
CA VAL A 44 14.99 -4.21 -2.31
C VAL A 44 16.09 -4.41 -1.27
N ASN A 45 16.26 -5.62 -0.74
CA ASN A 45 17.35 -5.95 0.16
C ASN A 45 18.72 -5.74 -0.49
N ALA A 46 18.89 -6.12 -1.75
CA ALA A 46 20.14 -5.87 -2.49
C ALA A 46 20.46 -4.37 -2.57
N ILE A 47 19.47 -3.52 -2.91
CA ILE A 47 19.62 -2.06 -2.92
C ILE A 47 20.05 -1.56 -1.52
N ILE A 48 19.35 -1.98 -0.47
CA ILE A 48 19.65 -1.57 0.91
C ILE A 48 21.07 -2.00 1.31
N ASN A 49 21.45 -3.24 0.99
CA ASN A 49 22.76 -3.79 1.29
C ASN A 49 23.90 -3.02 0.59
N CYS A 50 23.70 -2.59 -0.66
CA CYS A 50 24.67 -1.73 -1.33
C CYS A 50 24.89 -0.40 -0.57
N HIS A 51 23.80 0.25 -0.14
CA HIS A 51 23.89 1.50 0.65
C HIS A 51 24.53 1.28 2.02
N LEU A 52 24.24 0.15 2.69
CA LEU A 52 24.90 -0.24 3.94
C LEU A 52 26.41 -0.45 3.75
N ALA A 53 26.80 -1.24 2.75
CA ALA A 53 28.19 -1.58 2.47
C ALA A 53 29.05 -0.36 2.12
N THR A 54 28.44 0.70 1.60
CA THR A 54 29.13 1.95 1.23
C THR A 54 28.98 3.06 2.27
N GLY A 55 28.35 2.79 3.42
CA GLY A 55 28.16 3.78 4.49
C GLY A 55 27.25 4.95 4.09
N ARG A 56 26.35 4.75 3.12
CA ARG A 56 25.48 5.78 2.54
C ARG A 56 24.10 5.86 3.19
N ILE A 57 23.99 5.49 4.47
CA ILE A 57 22.75 5.59 5.26
C ILE A 57 22.95 6.59 6.40
N GLY A 58 21.91 7.39 6.66
CA GLY A 58 21.90 8.35 7.78
C GLY A 58 22.56 9.70 7.48
N ARG A 59 22.92 9.99 6.22
CA ARG A 59 23.52 11.26 5.78
C ARG A 59 22.65 11.95 4.72
N PRO A 60 22.52 13.30 4.73
CA PRO A 60 21.75 14.01 3.71
C PRO A 60 22.24 13.77 2.28
N GLY A 61 21.30 13.55 1.36
CA GLY A 61 21.60 13.26 -0.05
C GLY A 61 22.11 11.84 -0.29
N MET A 62 21.85 10.92 0.64
CA MET A 62 22.26 9.52 0.54
C MET A 62 21.11 8.58 0.94
N GLY A 63 21.09 7.41 0.32
CA GLY A 63 20.32 6.26 0.81
C GLY A 63 19.30 5.69 -0.16
N PRO A 64 18.70 4.55 0.22
CA PRO A 64 17.60 3.95 -0.52
C PRO A 64 16.30 4.72 -0.28
N PHE A 65 15.58 5.07 -1.34
CA PHE A 65 14.32 5.80 -1.27
C PHE A 65 13.22 5.09 -2.07
N SER A 66 12.36 4.37 -1.35
CA SER A 66 11.16 3.75 -1.94
C SER A 66 10.08 4.82 -2.14
N VAL A 67 9.80 5.19 -3.38
CA VAL A 67 8.68 6.08 -3.69
C VAL A 67 7.39 5.28 -3.81
N THR A 68 6.31 5.84 -3.26
CA THR A 68 4.97 5.23 -3.30
C THR A 68 4.14 5.86 -4.42
N GLY A 69 3.34 5.07 -5.11
CA GLY A 69 2.48 5.59 -6.18
C GLY A 69 1.31 6.43 -5.67
N GLN A 70 0.54 5.92 -4.70
CA GLN A 70 -0.63 6.64 -4.18
C GLN A 70 -0.20 7.77 -3.21
N PRO A 71 -0.87 8.95 -3.25
CA PRO A 71 -0.48 10.12 -2.46
C PRO A 71 -0.42 9.92 -0.94
N ASN A 72 -1.22 8.99 -0.40
CA ASN A 72 -1.31 8.73 1.04
C ASN A 72 -1.06 7.25 1.40
N ALA A 73 -0.29 6.53 0.56
CA ALA A 73 0.02 5.12 0.81
C ALA A 73 0.74 4.91 2.15
N MET A 74 1.58 5.87 2.58
CA MET A 74 2.22 5.82 3.90
C MET A 74 1.24 6.10 5.03
N GLY A 75 0.39 7.13 4.90
CA GLY A 75 -0.61 7.45 5.92
C GLY A 75 -1.58 6.29 6.16
N GLY A 76 -1.97 5.55 5.11
CA GLY A 76 -2.77 4.33 5.26
C GLY A 76 -2.11 3.28 6.14
N ARG A 77 -0.79 3.10 6.05
CA ARG A 77 -0.05 2.15 6.92
C ARG A 77 0.06 2.66 8.35
N GLU A 78 0.31 3.96 8.51
CA GLU A 78 0.43 4.61 9.82
C GLU A 78 -0.87 4.48 10.64
N VAL A 79 -2.03 4.47 9.99
CA VAL A 79 -3.33 4.32 10.65
C VAL A 79 -3.83 2.87 10.75
N GLY A 80 -3.00 1.88 10.43
CA GLY A 80 -3.36 0.46 10.56
C GLY A 80 -4.17 -0.10 9.39
N GLY A 81 -4.10 0.51 8.20
CA GLY A 81 -4.75 0.03 6.98
C GLY A 81 -4.11 -1.22 6.35
N LEU A 82 -3.42 -2.05 7.14
CA LEU A 82 -2.82 -3.32 6.71
C LEU A 82 -3.39 -4.46 7.53
N ALA A 83 -3.59 -5.62 6.89
CA ALA A 83 -4.18 -6.78 7.54
C ALA A 83 -3.34 -7.38 8.69
N ASN A 84 -2.06 -7.00 8.81
CA ASN A 84 -1.09 -7.62 9.71
C ASN A 84 -0.46 -6.62 10.70
N MET A 85 -0.97 -5.41 10.83
CA MET A 85 -0.35 -4.35 11.64
C MET A 85 -1.43 -3.48 12.28
N LEU A 86 -1.17 -3.02 13.50
CA LEU A 86 -2.04 -2.08 14.21
C LEU A 86 -1.66 -0.63 13.87
N ALA A 87 -2.51 0.32 14.23
CA ALA A 87 -2.22 1.74 14.09
C ALA A 87 -0.90 2.13 14.79
N ALA A 88 -0.25 3.19 14.31
CA ALA A 88 1.06 3.67 14.75
C ALA A 88 2.21 2.67 14.56
N HIS A 89 2.13 1.81 13.55
CA HIS A 89 3.12 0.76 13.27
C HIS A 89 3.32 -0.24 14.42
N LEU A 90 2.31 -0.39 15.28
CA LEU A 90 2.35 -1.36 16.35
C LEU A 90 2.18 -2.77 15.77
N ASP A 91 3.00 -3.69 16.26
CA ASP A 91 2.95 -5.10 15.91
C ASP A 91 1.65 -5.75 16.45
N LEU A 92 0.90 -6.39 15.56
CA LEU A 92 -0.32 -7.11 15.91
C LEU A 92 -0.04 -8.35 16.77
N GLU A 93 1.12 -8.99 16.59
CA GLU A 93 1.49 -10.23 17.27
C GLU A 93 1.99 -9.98 18.71
N ASP A 94 2.37 -8.74 19.03
CA ASP A 94 2.78 -8.33 20.37
C ASP A 94 1.57 -8.08 21.30
N PRO A 95 1.41 -8.85 22.41
CA PRO A 95 0.33 -8.65 23.36
C PRO A 95 0.31 -7.26 24.03
N ALA A 96 1.47 -6.64 24.25
CA ALA A 96 1.55 -5.31 24.86
C ALA A 96 1.02 -4.24 23.90
N HIS A 97 1.35 -4.35 22.61
CA HIS A 97 0.79 -3.49 21.56
C HIS A 97 -0.72 -3.66 21.43
N ARG A 98 -1.22 -4.90 21.43
CA ARG A 98 -2.67 -5.16 21.45
C ARG A 98 -3.34 -4.53 22.66
N TYR A 99 -2.75 -4.65 23.85
CA TYR A 99 -3.27 -4.02 25.06
C TYR A 99 -3.38 -2.49 24.92
N LEU A 100 -2.33 -1.83 24.42
CA LEU A 100 -2.32 -0.37 24.24
C LEU A 100 -3.46 0.10 23.33
N VAL A 101 -3.61 -0.52 22.16
CA VAL A 101 -4.65 -0.17 21.19
C VAL A 101 -6.04 -0.48 21.73
N ARG A 102 -6.21 -1.67 22.34
CA ARG A 102 -7.47 -2.10 22.94
C ARG A 102 -7.94 -1.12 24.02
N HIS A 103 -7.03 -0.72 24.89
CA HIS A 103 -7.32 0.21 25.98
C HIS A 103 -7.64 1.62 25.45
N PHE A 104 -6.85 2.12 24.50
CA PHE A 104 -7.06 3.46 23.93
C PHE A 104 -8.40 3.59 23.18
N TRP A 105 -8.81 2.55 22.44
CA TRP A 105 -10.08 2.56 21.70
C TRP A 105 -11.30 2.08 22.50
N ASP A 106 -11.12 1.67 23.75
CA ASP A 106 -12.15 0.97 24.54
C ASP A 106 -12.76 -0.21 23.75
N ALA A 107 -11.91 -0.98 23.07
CA ALA A 107 -12.34 -2.05 22.19
C ALA A 107 -12.55 -3.35 23.00
N PRO A 108 -13.78 -3.87 23.14
CA PRO A 108 -14.00 -5.10 23.90
C PRO A 108 -13.37 -6.31 23.20
N ARG A 109 -13.20 -6.26 21.87
CA ARG A 109 -12.56 -7.29 21.05
C ARG A 109 -11.58 -6.63 20.07
N LEU A 110 -10.39 -7.21 19.95
CA LEU A 110 -9.36 -6.83 18.98
C LEU A 110 -8.86 -8.08 18.28
N ALA A 111 -8.43 -7.97 17.02
CA ALA A 111 -7.82 -9.09 16.32
C ALA A 111 -6.51 -9.53 17.02
N GLU A 112 -6.26 -10.83 17.03
CA GLU A 112 -5.04 -11.43 17.59
C GLU A 112 -4.15 -12.06 16.53
N LYS A 113 -4.65 -12.13 15.28
CA LYS A 113 -3.96 -12.74 14.14
C LYS A 113 -4.15 -11.86 12.91
N PRO A 114 -3.19 -11.87 11.97
CA PRO A 114 -3.34 -11.18 10.70
C PRO A 114 -4.59 -11.60 9.93
N GLY A 115 -5.24 -10.64 9.28
CA GLY A 115 -6.29 -10.87 8.30
C GLY A 115 -5.75 -11.30 6.93
N LEU A 116 -6.67 -11.50 5.99
CA LEU A 116 -6.33 -11.87 4.62
C LEU A 116 -5.71 -10.69 3.85
N LYS A 117 -4.67 -10.98 3.07
CA LYS A 117 -4.11 -10.02 2.09
C LYS A 117 -5.04 -9.96 0.88
N ALA A 118 -4.94 -8.90 0.06
CA ALA A 118 -5.89 -8.62 -1.01
C ALA A 118 -6.16 -9.81 -1.96
N VAL A 119 -5.12 -10.52 -2.43
CA VAL A 119 -5.31 -11.70 -3.31
C VAL A 119 -6.04 -12.82 -2.58
N ASP A 120 -5.61 -13.16 -1.36
CA ASP A 120 -6.22 -14.22 -0.55
C ASP A 120 -7.65 -13.85 -0.11
N LEU A 121 -7.93 -12.56 0.09
CA LEU A 121 -9.26 -12.05 0.40
C LEU A 121 -10.23 -12.32 -0.75
N PHE A 122 -9.86 -12.03 -1.99
CA PHE A 122 -10.74 -12.30 -3.14
C PHE A 122 -10.88 -13.79 -3.43
N ARG A 123 -9.85 -14.61 -3.18
CA ARG A 123 -9.99 -16.07 -3.19
C ARG A 123 -11.00 -16.56 -2.15
N ALA A 124 -10.92 -16.05 -0.92
CA ALA A 124 -11.88 -16.36 0.13
C ALA A 124 -13.31 -15.87 -0.19
N CYS A 125 -13.45 -14.77 -0.94
CA CYS A 125 -14.74 -14.35 -1.49
C CYS A 125 -15.27 -15.37 -2.52
N ALA A 126 -14.42 -15.83 -3.43
CA ALA A 126 -14.79 -16.84 -4.42
C ALA A 126 -15.21 -18.17 -3.77
N ASP A 127 -14.53 -18.55 -2.69
CA ASP A 127 -14.81 -19.76 -1.90
C ASP A 127 -16.05 -19.62 -0.99
N GLY A 128 -16.66 -18.43 -0.92
CA GLY A 128 -17.83 -18.17 -0.08
C GLY A 128 -17.54 -18.03 1.42
N ALA A 129 -16.27 -17.87 1.81
CA ALA A 129 -15.87 -17.68 3.20
C ALA A 129 -16.09 -16.24 3.72
N ILE A 130 -16.26 -15.27 2.80
CA ILE A 130 -16.55 -13.87 3.13
C ILE A 130 -18.03 -13.59 2.89
N GLU A 131 -18.78 -13.35 3.97
CA GLU A 131 -20.21 -13.02 3.89
C GLU A 131 -20.47 -11.54 3.63
N VAL A 132 -19.58 -10.67 4.13
CA VAL A 132 -19.67 -9.21 4.00
C VAL A 132 -18.32 -8.65 3.60
N LEU A 133 -18.31 -7.86 2.53
CA LEU A 133 -17.12 -7.13 2.07
C LEU A 133 -17.43 -5.64 1.95
N TRP A 134 -16.60 -4.80 2.56
CA TRP A 134 -16.67 -3.35 2.40
C TRP A 134 -15.43 -2.82 1.69
N ILE A 135 -15.62 -2.28 0.50
CA ILE A 135 -14.58 -1.70 -0.34
C ILE A 135 -14.62 -0.17 -0.22
N LEU A 136 -13.51 0.43 0.18
CA LEU A 136 -13.39 1.86 0.47
C LEU A 136 -12.40 2.51 -0.51
N GLY A 137 -12.90 3.37 -1.41
CA GLY A 137 -12.07 4.25 -2.25
C GLY A 137 -11.07 3.53 -3.16
N THR A 138 -11.43 2.35 -3.66
CA THR A 138 -10.60 1.56 -4.58
C THR A 138 -11.47 0.80 -5.59
N ASN A 139 -10.89 0.48 -6.76
CA ASN A 139 -11.57 -0.21 -7.86
C ASN A 139 -10.86 -1.55 -8.19
N PRO A 140 -10.94 -2.57 -7.31
CA PRO A 140 -10.22 -3.84 -7.49
C PRO A 140 -10.56 -4.58 -8.78
N VAL A 141 -11.76 -4.39 -9.35
CA VAL A 141 -12.15 -4.98 -10.64
C VAL A 141 -11.35 -4.41 -11.82
N VAL A 142 -10.56 -3.35 -11.61
CA VAL A 142 -9.61 -2.82 -12.60
C VAL A 142 -8.17 -2.96 -12.12
N SER A 143 -7.91 -2.74 -10.84
CA SER A 143 -6.54 -2.60 -10.32
C SER A 143 -5.91 -3.90 -9.82
N MET A 144 -6.68 -4.96 -9.58
CA MET A 144 -6.14 -6.24 -9.13
C MET A 144 -5.67 -7.09 -10.33
N PRO A 145 -4.66 -7.96 -10.14
CA PRO A 145 -4.41 -9.05 -11.08
C PRO A 145 -5.66 -9.95 -11.17
N GLU A 146 -5.81 -10.64 -12.29
CA GLU A 146 -6.93 -11.58 -12.50
C GLU A 146 -8.29 -10.87 -12.27
N ALA A 147 -8.45 -9.68 -12.84
CA ALA A 147 -9.59 -8.78 -12.62
C ALA A 147 -10.96 -9.43 -12.87
N ASP A 148 -11.04 -10.32 -13.87
CA ASP A 148 -12.26 -11.09 -14.15
C ASP A 148 -12.60 -12.03 -12.99
N GLU A 149 -11.61 -12.69 -12.39
CA GLU A 149 -11.83 -13.55 -11.21
C GLU A 149 -12.26 -12.73 -9.99
N VAL A 150 -11.71 -11.53 -9.84
CA VAL A 150 -12.14 -10.60 -8.79
C VAL A 150 -13.60 -10.18 -8.99
N ALA A 151 -14.01 -9.88 -10.22
CA ALA A 151 -15.39 -9.57 -10.55
C ALA A 151 -16.34 -10.74 -10.21
N GLU A 152 -15.97 -11.97 -10.56
CA GLU A 152 -16.75 -13.18 -10.24
C GLU A 152 -16.79 -13.46 -8.74
N ALA A 153 -15.68 -13.23 -8.03
CA ALA A 153 -15.61 -13.38 -6.58
C ALA A 153 -16.57 -12.41 -5.86
N LEU A 154 -16.65 -11.15 -6.32
CA LEU A 154 -17.59 -10.17 -5.76
C LEU A 154 -19.04 -10.60 -5.91
N ALA A 155 -19.41 -11.23 -7.03
CA ALA A 155 -20.76 -11.71 -7.27
C ALA A 155 -21.19 -12.83 -6.30
N ARG A 156 -20.23 -13.49 -5.63
CA ARG A 156 -20.47 -14.56 -4.67
C ARG A 156 -20.61 -14.07 -3.23
N VAL A 157 -20.18 -12.84 -2.93
CA VAL A 157 -20.27 -12.27 -1.59
C VAL A 157 -21.72 -11.80 -1.34
N PRO A 158 -22.41 -12.33 -0.30
CA PRO A 158 -23.80 -11.98 0.01
C PRO A 158 -24.07 -10.48 0.19
N LEU A 159 -23.11 -9.74 0.75
CA LEU A 159 -23.22 -8.28 0.91
C LEU A 159 -21.91 -7.59 0.57
N VAL A 160 -21.95 -6.76 -0.47
CA VAL A 160 -20.83 -5.91 -0.91
C VAL A 160 -21.22 -4.46 -0.73
N ILE A 161 -20.52 -3.76 0.15
CA ILE A 161 -20.67 -2.32 0.37
C ILE A 161 -19.52 -1.63 -0.34
N VAL A 162 -19.81 -0.60 -1.12
CA VAL A 162 -18.79 0.20 -1.82
C VAL A 162 -18.94 1.66 -1.41
N SER A 163 -17.88 2.22 -0.84
CA SER A 163 -17.75 3.66 -0.65
C SER A 163 -16.85 4.25 -1.73
N ASP A 164 -17.43 5.00 -2.65
CA ASP A 164 -16.74 5.56 -3.81
C ASP A 164 -17.29 6.97 -4.12
N MET A 165 -16.48 7.76 -4.82
CA MET A 165 -16.90 9.04 -5.39
C MET A 165 -17.74 8.85 -6.65
N PHE A 166 -17.53 7.76 -7.39
CA PHE A 166 -18.20 7.51 -8.66
C PHE A 166 -19.02 6.23 -8.58
N SER A 167 -20.33 6.34 -8.85
CA SER A 167 -21.23 5.19 -8.95
C SER A 167 -20.97 4.33 -10.19
N THR A 168 -20.11 4.78 -11.10
CA THR A 168 -19.88 4.17 -12.41
C THR A 168 -18.60 3.34 -12.50
N THR A 169 -17.79 3.25 -11.43
CA THR A 169 -16.63 2.37 -11.41
C THR A 169 -17.04 0.91 -11.55
N ASP A 170 -16.16 0.08 -12.11
CA ASP A 170 -16.42 -1.35 -12.32
C ASP A 170 -16.73 -2.08 -11.00
N THR A 171 -16.09 -1.65 -9.91
CA THR A 171 -16.37 -2.16 -8.57
C THR A 171 -17.69 -1.62 -8.02
N ALA A 172 -17.98 -0.32 -8.14
CA ALA A 172 -19.24 0.25 -7.65
C ALA A 172 -20.46 -0.38 -8.34
N ARG A 173 -20.38 -0.68 -9.63
CA ARG A 173 -21.47 -1.37 -10.35
C ARG A 173 -21.79 -2.76 -9.80
N ARG A 174 -20.91 -3.35 -9.00
CA ARG A 174 -21.06 -4.67 -8.34
C ARG A 174 -21.39 -4.57 -6.85
N GLY A 175 -21.54 -3.35 -6.32
CA GLY A 175 -21.95 -3.13 -4.92
C GLY A 175 -23.44 -3.37 -4.73
N HIS A 176 -23.80 -4.04 -3.63
CA HIS A 176 -25.17 -4.16 -3.15
C HIS A 176 -25.62 -2.88 -2.44
N VAL A 177 -24.69 -2.19 -1.77
CA VAL A 177 -24.90 -0.89 -1.14
C VAL A 177 -23.82 0.07 -1.62
N LEU A 178 -24.25 1.25 -2.09
CA LEU A 178 -23.36 2.33 -2.49
C LEU A 178 -23.43 3.48 -1.49
N LEU A 179 -22.28 3.83 -0.91
CA LEU A 179 -22.15 4.93 0.03
C LEU A 179 -21.34 6.05 -0.64
N PRO A 180 -21.93 7.25 -0.89
CA PRO A 180 -21.20 8.34 -1.53
C PRO A 180 -20.06 8.82 -0.63
N ALA A 181 -18.84 8.77 -1.16
CA ALA A 181 -17.64 9.20 -0.44
C ALA A 181 -17.18 10.58 -0.91
N LEU A 182 -16.67 11.39 0.01
CA LEU A 182 -16.08 12.68 -0.35
C LEU A 182 -14.87 12.53 -1.29
N GLY A 183 -14.69 13.51 -2.16
CA GLY A 183 -13.51 13.71 -2.99
C GLY A 183 -12.38 14.47 -2.31
N TRP A 184 -11.22 14.54 -2.96
CA TRP A 184 -10.04 15.19 -2.40
C TRP A 184 -10.30 16.66 -2.02
N GLY A 185 -10.93 17.44 -2.91
CA GLY A 185 -11.21 18.86 -2.66
C GLY A 185 -12.27 19.12 -1.60
N GLU A 186 -13.01 18.08 -1.19
CA GLU A 186 -14.12 18.14 -0.24
C GLU A 186 -13.68 17.68 1.15
N LYS A 187 -12.57 16.93 1.24
CA LYS A 187 -12.03 16.40 2.50
C LYS A 187 -11.14 17.41 3.23
N SER A 188 -11.20 17.32 4.55
CA SER A 188 -10.31 18.02 5.48
C SER A 188 -9.58 16.96 6.30
N GLY A 189 -8.26 16.86 6.14
CA GLY A 189 -7.48 15.79 6.79
C GLY A 189 -5.98 16.02 6.72
N THR A 190 -5.23 14.94 6.84
CA THR A 190 -3.78 14.92 6.63
C THR A 190 -3.43 13.84 5.62
N VAL A 191 -2.33 14.06 4.91
CA VAL A 191 -1.72 13.06 4.02
C VAL A 191 -0.25 12.92 4.36
N THR A 192 0.26 11.70 4.35
CA THR A 192 1.67 11.39 4.54
C THR A 192 2.28 10.97 3.21
N ASN A 193 3.23 11.76 2.72
CA ASN A 193 3.90 11.51 1.44
C ASN A 193 5.06 10.49 1.57
N SER A 194 5.78 10.21 0.47
CA SER A 194 6.85 9.20 0.46
C SER A 194 8.06 9.55 1.33
N GLU A 195 8.33 10.83 1.60
CA GLU A 195 9.38 11.26 2.55
C GLU A 195 8.88 11.28 4.01
N ARG A 196 7.68 10.73 4.27
CA ARG A 196 7.03 10.67 5.59
C ARG A 196 6.61 12.04 6.13
N ARG A 197 6.50 13.06 5.27
CA ARG A 197 5.97 14.36 5.67
C ARG A 197 4.46 14.31 5.74
N VAL A 198 3.94 14.60 6.93
CA VAL A 198 2.51 14.84 7.16
C VAL A 198 2.15 16.25 6.70
N SER A 199 1.27 16.36 5.73
CA SER A 199 0.78 17.63 5.18
C SER A 199 -0.69 17.82 5.49
N ARG A 200 -1.09 19.06 5.81
CA ARG A 200 -2.50 19.40 6.08
C ARG A 200 -3.26 19.59 4.77
N GLN A 201 -4.28 18.77 4.55
CA GLN A 201 -5.27 18.96 3.50
C GLN A 201 -6.47 19.75 4.04
N ARG A 202 -6.86 20.80 3.32
CA ARG A 202 -8.03 21.62 3.64
C ARG A 202 -9.06 21.48 2.52
N ALA A 203 -10.32 21.34 2.90
CA ALA A 203 -11.41 21.36 1.94
C ALA A 203 -11.50 22.75 1.30
N PHE A 204 -11.74 22.79 0.00
CA PHE A 204 -12.04 24.01 -0.76
C PHE A 204 -13.34 23.89 -1.57
N LEU A 205 -14.00 22.73 -1.51
CA LEU A 205 -15.35 22.49 -2.02
C LEU A 205 -16.26 22.00 -0.89
N PRO A 206 -17.57 22.33 -0.92
CA PRO A 206 -18.53 21.74 0.01
C PRO A 206 -18.75 20.25 -0.31
N ALA A 207 -19.19 19.49 0.70
CA ALA A 207 -19.62 18.11 0.51
C ALA A 207 -20.84 18.04 -0.45
N PRO A 208 -20.81 17.22 -1.50
CA PRO A 208 -21.94 17.06 -2.41
C PRO A 208 -23.01 16.15 -1.79
N GLY A 209 -24.25 16.64 -1.73
CA GLY A 209 -25.39 15.86 -1.26
C GLY A 209 -25.17 15.27 0.14
N GLU A 210 -25.28 13.95 0.26
CA GLU A 210 -25.10 13.21 1.51
C GLU A 210 -23.70 12.56 1.65
N ALA A 211 -22.75 12.93 0.78
CA ALA A 211 -21.39 12.37 0.83
C ALA A 211 -20.70 12.63 2.18
N ARG A 212 -20.02 11.61 2.70
CA ARG A 212 -19.29 11.64 3.97
C ARG A 212 -17.91 11.00 3.88
#